data_AF-A0A914J8K0-F1
#
_entry.id   AF-A0A914J8K0-F1
#
_cell.length_a   1.000
_cell.length_b   1.000
_cell.length_c   1.000
_cell.angle_alpha   90.00
_cell.angle_beta   90.00
_cell.angle_gamma   90.00
#
_symmetry.space_group_name_H-M   'P 1'
#
loop_
_entity.id
_entity.type
_entity.pdbx_description
1 polymer ?
#
loop_
_entity_poly.entity_id
_entity_poly.type
_entity_poly.pdbx_seq_one_letter_code
_entity_poly.pdbx_strand_id
1 'polypeptide(L)'
;MFLTWPLLATKRPDRRPLYRRIFTHRRLDIAHKSVVRTIIGFLLFSTSYCITNGIIYYKYIRPLRQEERELLERELIEADRAGFHIKQVFMFKN
;
A
#
# COMPACT_ATOMS: atom_id res chain seq x y z
N MET A 1 -57.00 -17.35 23.13
CA MET A 1 -56.70 -18.08 21.87
C MET A 1 -56.04 -17.20 20.78
N PHE A 2 -55.39 -16.07 21.13
CA PHE A 2 -54.85 -15.10 20.14
C PHE A 2 -53.32 -14.89 20.18
N LEU A 3 -52.61 -15.57 21.10
CA LEU A 3 -51.16 -15.37 21.32
C LEU A 3 -50.25 -16.24 20.43
N THR A 4 -50.80 -17.10 19.58
CA THR A 4 -50.02 -18.04 18.75
C THR A 4 -49.73 -17.55 17.33
N TRP A 5 -50.35 -16.46 16.86
CA TRP A 5 -50.10 -15.89 15.54
C TRP A 5 -48.68 -15.37 15.28
N PRO A 6 -48.00 -14.66 16.21
CA PRO A 6 -46.63 -14.21 15.97
C PRO A 6 -45.63 -15.38 15.90
N LEU A 7 -45.96 -16.53 16.49
CA LEU A 7 -45.15 -17.74 16.40
C LEU A 7 -45.19 -18.36 14.99
N LEU A 8 -46.34 -18.30 14.32
CA LEU A 8 -46.54 -18.77 12.94
C LEU A 8 -45.93 -17.83 11.88
N ALA A 9 -45.70 -16.57 12.23
CA ALA A 9 -45.02 -15.59 11.37
C ALA A 9 -43.49 -15.72 11.39
N THR A 10 -42.94 -16.57 12.27
CA THR A 10 -41.50 -16.85 12.25
C THR A 10 -41.14 -17.60 10.96
N LYS A 11 -40.14 -17.10 10.23
CA LYS A 11 -39.63 -17.79 9.03
C LYS A 11 -39.22 -19.20 9.42
N ARG A 12 -39.85 -20.21 8.81
CA ARG A 12 -39.47 -21.61 9.01
C ARG A 12 -37.95 -21.75 8.80
N PRO A 13 -37.21 -22.32 9.77
CA PRO A 13 -35.79 -22.56 9.58
C PRO A 13 -35.62 -23.53 8.41
N ASP A 14 -34.83 -23.08 7.43
CA ASP A 14 -34.64 -23.79 6.17
C ASP A 14 -33.91 -25.12 6.44
N ARG A 15 -34.58 -26.27 6.39
CA ARG A 15 -34.01 -27.59 6.77
C ARG A 15 -32.96 -28.16 5.80
N ARG A 16 -32.59 -27.39 4.76
CA ARG A 16 -31.65 -27.83 3.71
C ARG A 16 -30.21 -27.89 4.24
N PRO A 17 -29.40 -28.89 3.84
CA PRO A 17 -28.02 -29.04 4.31
C PRO A 17 -27.13 -27.87 3.87
N LEU A 18 -26.11 -27.54 4.70
CA LEU A 18 -25.32 -26.30 4.60
C LEU A 18 -24.69 -26.08 3.20
N TYR A 19 -24.19 -27.14 2.57
CA TYR A 19 -23.58 -27.07 1.23
C TYR A 19 -24.53 -26.58 0.14
N ARG A 20 -25.85 -26.85 0.29
CA ARG A 20 -26.90 -26.39 -0.63
C ARG A 20 -27.36 -24.96 -0.33
N ARG A 21 -27.02 -24.42 0.85
CA ARG A 21 -27.41 -23.08 1.31
C ARG A 21 -26.41 -22.00 0.89
N ILE A 22 -25.13 -22.35 0.83
CA ILE A 22 -24.02 -21.42 0.52
C ILE A 22 -24.12 -20.91 -0.92
N PHE A 23 -24.42 -21.79 -1.88
CA PHE A 23 -24.59 -21.45 -3.31
C PHE A 23 -26.05 -21.14 -3.69
N THR A 24 -26.77 -20.35 -2.88
CA THR A 24 -28.06 -19.79 -3.30
C THR A 24 -27.85 -18.44 -3.97
N HIS A 25 -28.59 -18.14 -5.05
CA HIS A 25 -28.47 -16.87 -5.81
C HIS A 25 -28.42 -15.65 -4.89
N ARG A 26 -29.26 -15.62 -3.85
CA ARG A 26 -29.32 -14.53 -2.88
C ARG A 26 -28.02 -14.31 -2.10
N ARG A 27 -27.33 -15.38 -1.69
CA ARG A 27 -26.06 -15.25 -0.93
C ARG A 27 -24.91 -14.90 -1.86
N LEU A 28 -24.93 -15.41 -3.09
CA LEU A 28 -23.96 -15.05 -4.12
C LEU A 28 -24.07 -13.56 -4.48
N ASP A 29 -25.29 -13.03 -4.60
CA ASP A 29 -25.51 -11.60 -4.87
C ASP A 29 -25.03 -10.70 -3.73
N ILE A 30 -25.25 -11.11 -2.47
CA ILE A 30 -24.76 -10.37 -1.30
C ILE A 30 -23.23 -10.37 -1.27
N ALA A 31 -22.61 -11.54 -1.51
CA ALA A 31 -21.17 -11.67 -1.59
C ALA A 31 -20.61 -10.79 -2.72
N HIS A 32 -21.16 -10.89 -3.92
CA HIS A 32 -20.75 -10.09 -5.07
C HIS A 32 -20.85 -8.59 -4.79
N LYS A 33 -21.99 -8.10 -4.28
CA LYS A 33 -22.17 -6.68 -3.94
C LYS A 33 -21.18 -6.21 -2.88
N SER A 34 -20.91 -7.03 -1.86
CA SER A 34 -19.93 -6.70 -0.82
C SER A 34 -18.51 -6.61 -1.39
N VAL A 35 -18.12 -7.57 -2.23
CA VAL A 35 -16.80 -7.63 -2.87
C VAL A 35 -16.60 -6.44 -3.79
N VAL A 36 -17.57 -6.12 -4.65
CA VAL A 36 -17.49 -4.96 -5.55
C VAL A 36 -17.34 -3.66 -4.74
N ARG A 37 -18.11 -3.50 -3.65
CA ARG A 37 -18.00 -2.32 -2.78
C ARG A 37 -16.61 -2.22 -2.13
N THR A 38 -16.05 -3.34 -1.69
CA THR A 38 -14.69 -3.35 -1.11
C THR A 38 -13.61 -3.06 -2.15
N ILE A 39 -13.73 -3.59 -3.38
CA ILE A 39 -12.76 -3.33 -4.46
C ILE A 39 -12.77 -1.84 -4.83
N ILE A 40 -13.95 -1.24 -4.98
CA ILE A 40 -14.07 0.20 -5.27
C ILE A 40 -13.49 1.03 -4.13
N GLY A 41 -13.81 0.70 -2.88
CA GLY A 41 -13.23 1.40 -1.72
C GLY A 41 -11.71 1.28 -1.65
N PHE A 42 -11.19 0.08 -1.91
CA PHE A 42 -9.75 -0.18 -1.93
C PHE A 42 -9.04 0.57 -3.07
N LEU A 43 -9.62 0.62 -4.27
CA LEU A 43 -9.07 1.38 -5.38
C LEU A 43 -8.99 2.88 -5.06
N LEU A 44 -10.04 3.46 -4.49
CA LEU A 44 -10.05 4.87 -4.09
C LEU A 44 -9.03 5.16 -2.99
N PHE A 45 -8.93 4.28 -2.00
CA PHE A 45 -7.93 4.39 -0.94
C PHE A 45 -6.50 4.26 -1.50
N SER A 46 -6.24 3.25 -2.32
CA SER A 46 -4.93 2.98 -2.91
C SER A 46 -4.48 4.13 -3.81
N THR A 47 -5.37 4.67 -4.64
CA THR A 47 -5.06 5.81 -5.52
C THR A 47 -4.74 7.05 -4.69
N SER A 48 -5.53 7.37 -3.67
CA SER A 48 -5.26 8.47 -2.75
C SER A 48 -3.92 8.31 -2.02
N TYR A 49 -3.62 7.11 -1.54
CA TYR A 49 -2.35 6.80 -0.87
C TYR A 49 -1.15 6.94 -1.80
N CYS A 50 -1.24 6.46 -3.03
CA CYS A 50 -0.17 6.61 -4.02
C CYS A 50 0.07 8.08 -4.37
N ILE A 51 -1.00 8.86 -4.57
CA ILE A 51 -0.89 10.29 -4.91
C ILE A 51 -0.26 11.08 -3.75
N THR A 52 -0.75 10.90 -2.53
CA THR A 52 -0.23 11.61 -1.36
C THR A 52 1.25 11.30 -1.11
N ASN A 53 1.64 10.03 -1.16
CA ASN A 53 3.05 9.64 -1.04
C ASN A 53 3.89 10.13 -2.22
N GLY A 54 3.35 10.12 -3.43
CA GLY A 54 4.00 10.70 -4.60
C GLY A 54 4.30 12.19 -4.41
N ILE A 55 3.32 12.97 -3.95
CA ILE A 55 3.49 14.40 -3.67
C ILE A 55 4.53 14.62 -2.57
N ILE A 56 4.45 13.87 -1.47
CA ILE A 56 5.41 13.96 -0.36
C ILE A 56 6.82 13.62 -0.85
N TYR A 57 6.95 12.57 -1.67
CA TYR A 57 8.23 12.15 -2.21
C TYR A 57 8.86 13.24 -3.09
N TYR A 58 8.09 13.80 -4.02
CA TYR A 58 8.60 14.84 -4.91
C TYR A 58 8.92 16.14 -4.18
N LYS A 59 8.09 16.54 -3.21
CA LYS A 59 8.25 17.83 -2.53
C LYS A 59 9.31 17.79 -1.43
N TYR A 60 9.44 16.69 -0.70
CA TYR A 60 10.31 16.64 0.48
C TYR A 60 11.46 15.64 0.35
N ILE A 61 11.21 14.42 -0.14
CA ILE A 61 12.24 13.36 -0.13
C ILE A 61 13.26 13.55 -1.27
N ARG A 62 12.80 13.97 -2.46
CA ARG A 62 13.65 14.21 -3.62
C ARG A 62 14.72 15.30 -3.36
N PRO A 63 14.39 16.50 -2.84
CA PRO A 63 15.41 17.52 -2.59
C PRO A 63 16.41 17.08 -1.52
N LEU A 64 15.96 16.46 -0.42
CA LEU A 64 16.85 15.94 0.62
C LEU A 64 17.89 14.96 0.05
N ARG A 65 17.44 14.04 -0.82
CA ARG A 65 18.34 13.11 -1.51
C ARG A 65 19.31 13.77 -2.49
N GLN A 66 18.98 14.95 -3.02
CA GLN A 66 19.88 15.69 -3.90
C GLN A 66 20.99 16.35 -3.08
N GLU A 67 20.64 16.97 -1.95
CA GLU A 67 21.62 17.56 -1.03
C GLU A 67 22.62 16.51 -0.51
N GLU A 68 22.13 15.34 -0.09
CA GLU A 68 22.99 14.22 0.34
C GLU A 68 23.93 13.75 -0.78
N ARG A 69 23.46 13.71 -2.03
CA ARG A 69 24.29 13.33 -3.19
C ARG A 69 25.36 14.37 -3.47
N GLU A 70 25.01 15.65 -3.43
CA GLU A 70 25.97 16.73 -3.67
C GLU A 70 27.07 16.75 -2.60
N LEU A 71 26.73 16.45 -1.35
CA LEU A 71 27.73 16.30 -0.28
C LEU A 71 28.68 15.13 -0.55
N LEU A 72 28.12 13.96 -0.89
CA LEU A 72 28.92 12.78 -1.23
C LEU A 72 29.83 13.03 -2.44
N GLU A 73 29.35 13.72 -3.47
CA GLU A 73 30.16 14.07 -4.65
C GLU A 73 31.34 14.98 -4.29
N ARG A 74 31.13 15.94 -3.37
CA ARG A 74 32.23 16.80 -2.87
C ARG A 74 33.26 16.01 -2.09
N GLU A 75 32.82 15.13 -1.18
CA GLU A 75 33.71 14.27 -0.39
C GLU A 75 34.56 13.36 -1.30
N LEU A 76 33.96 12.79 -2.35
CA LEU A 76 34.68 11.98 -3.33
C LEU A 76 35.75 12.78 -4.08
N ILE A 77 35.43 14.01 -4.53
CA ILE A 77 36.39 14.88 -5.22
C ILE A 77 37.55 15.26 -4.31
N GLU A 78 37.29 15.56 -3.03
CA GLU A 78 38.32 15.89 -2.05
C GLU A 78 39.25 14.70 -1.78
N ALA A 79 38.67 13.51 -1.61
CA ALA A 79 39.44 12.28 -1.44
C ALA A 79 40.33 11.99 -2.66
N ASP A 80 39.81 12.18 -3.88
CA ASP A 80 40.57 11.99 -5.11
C ASP A 80 41.73 12.98 -5.20
N ARG A 81 41.47 14.28 -4.95
CA ARG A 81 42.51 15.32 -4.91
C ARG A 81 43.60 15.00 -3.88
N ALA A 82 43.23 14.54 -2.68
CA ALA A 82 44.18 14.14 -1.66
C ALA A 82 45.02 12.94 -2.12
N GLY A 83 44.40 11.93 -2.75
CA GLY A 83 45.09 10.79 -3.34
C GLY A 83 46.11 11.19 -4.42
N PHE A 84 45.74 12.12 -5.30
CA PHE A 84 46.65 12.66 -6.32
C PHE A 84 47.82 13.44 -5.71
N HIS A 85 47.58 14.25 -4.68
CA HIS A 85 48.65 14.97 -3.97
C HIS A 85 49.65 14.03 -3.30
N ILE A 86 49.18 12.98 -2.64
CA ILE A 86 50.06 11.96 -2.03
C ILE A 86 50.92 11.29 -3.11
N LYS A 87 50.33 10.95 -4.26
CA LYS A 87 51.05 10.33 -5.38
C LYS A 87 52.14 11.26 -5.96
N GLN A 88 51.86 12.56 -6.09
CA GLN A 88 52.86 13.54 -6.55
C GLN A 88 54.00 13.73 -5.55
N VAL A 89 53.68 13.88 -4.25
CA VAL A 89 54.69 14.02 -3.19
C VAL A 89 55.58 12.77 -3.10
N PHE A 90 54.99 11.58 -3.25
CA PHE A 90 55.76 10.33 -3.29
C PHE A 90 56.67 10.24 -4.53
N MET A 91 56.18 10.67 -5.70
CA MET A 91 56.98 10.76 -6.94
C MET A 91 58.18 11.71 -6.81
N PHE A 92 58.04 12.83 -6.10
CA PHE A 92 59.08 13.85 -5.96
C PHE A 92 60.17 13.50 -4.93
N LYS A 93 59.95 12.48 -4.08
CA LYS A 93 60.86 12.08 -3.01
C LYS A 93 61.80 10.93 -3.38
N ASN A 94 61.55 10.29 -4.53
CA ASN A 94 62.44 9.31 -5.17
C ASN A 94 63.37 10.00 -6.17
#